data_AF-A0A7C6F7S0-F1
#
_entry.id   AF-A0A7C6F7S0-F1
#
_cell.length_a   1.000
_cell.length_b   1.000
_cell.length_c   1.000
_cell.angle_alpha   90.00
_cell.angle_beta   90.00
_cell.angle_gamma   90.00
#
_symmetry.space_group_name_H-M   'P 1'
#
loop_
_entity.id
_entity.type
_entity.pdbx_description
1 polymer ?
#
loop_
_entity_poly.entity_id
_entity_poly.type
_entity_poly.pdbx_seq_one_letter_code
_entity_poly.pdbx_strand_id
1 'polypeptide(L)'
;LGNIMEDSWPEIARRQRRFQFAAKKTLPRPECRACEYEAICHGGCPKLRHGPRRRFEDLDYFCEAYKMIYARCLAPLRKEVARLCGPEAVRELHSVSPY
;
A
#
# COMPACT_ATOMS: atom_id res chain seq x y z
N LEU A 1 2.09 22.31 -5.77
CA LEU A 1 2.63 21.56 -6.94
C LEU A 1 2.63 22.44 -8.18
N GLY A 2 1.70 23.37 -8.29
CA GLY A 2 1.67 24.49 -9.22
C GLY A 2 0.41 25.29 -8.99
N ASN A 3 0.09 26.19 -9.90
CA ASN A 3 -1.17 26.89 -9.97
C ASN A 3 -1.86 26.51 -11.28
N ILE A 4 -3.08 25.95 -11.23
CA ILE A 4 -3.79 25.48 -12.43
C ILE A 4 -4.19 26.60 -13.39
N MET A 5 -4.16 27.85 -12.93
CA MET A 5 -4.42 29.03 -13.77
C MET A 5 -3.19 29.51 -14.54
N GLU A 6 -2.00 29.03 -14.17
CA GLU A 6 -0.70 29.46 -14.72
C GLU A 6 0.06 28.30 -15.37
N ASP A 7 -0.05 27.12 -14.79
CA ASP A 7 0.68 25.91 -15.16
C ASP A 7 -0.25 24.89 -15.85
N SER A 8 0.26 24.23 -16.88
CA SER A 8 -0.43 23.12 -17.52
C SER A 8 -0.38 21.83 -16.66
N TRP A 9 -1.34 20.93 -16.87
CA TRP A 9 -1.35 19.63 -16.21
C TRP A 9 -0.06 18.81 -16.40
N PRO A 10 0.52 18.71 -17.61
CA PRO A 10 1.81 18.02 -17.79
C PRO A 10 2.95 18.63 -16.98
N GLU A 11 3.02 19.96 -16.86
CA GLU A 11 4.05 20.65 -16.06
C GLU A 11 3.88 20.32 -14.58
N ILE A 12 2.67 20.47 -14.03
CA ILE A 12 2.37 20.11 -12.64
C ILE A 12 2.70 18.64 -12.36
N ALA A 13 2.34 17.74 -13.28
CA ALA A 13 2.56 16.31 -13.16
C ALA A 13 4.05 15.93 -13.22
N ARG A 14 4.89 16.68 -13.95
CA ARG A 14 6.32 16.39 -14.11
C ARG A 14 7.20 17.08 -13.07
N ARG A 15 6.64 17.87 -12.15
CA ARG A 15 7.47 18.55 -11.13
C ARG A 15 8.12 17.57 -10.15
N GLN A 16 9.39 17.83 -9.84
CA GLN A 16 10.21 17.02 -8.94
C GLN A 16 9.57 16.82 -7.56
N ARG A 17 8.91 17.85 -7.02
CA ARG A 17 8.21 17.77 -5.71
C ARG A 17 7.14 16.68 -5.68
N ARG A 18 6.43 16.44 -6.80
CA ARG A 18 5.44 15.36 -6.91
C ARG A 18 6.13 14.00 -6.83
N PHE A 19 7.21 13.81 -7.58
CA PHE A 19 7.97 12.55 -7.59
C PHE A 19 8.61 12.26 -6.22
N GLN A 20 9.18 13.26 -5.57
CA GLN A 20 9.73 13.13 -4.21
C GLN A 20 8.68 12.72 -3.18
N PHE A 21 7.45 13.23 -3.31
CA PHE A 21 6.34 12.82 -2.47
C PHE A 21 5.86 11.39 -2.81
N ALA A 22 5.75 11.05 -4.10
CA ALA A 22 5.36 9.72 -4.55
C ALA A 22 6.34 8.64 -4.08
N ALA A 23 7.64 8.92 -4.08
CA ALA A 23 8.69 8.02 -3.60
C ALA A 23 8.54 7.62 -2.11
N LYS A 24 7.77 8.37 -1.31
CA LYS A 24 7.48 8.01 0.09
C LYS A 24 6.65 6.71 0.22
N LYS A 25 5.96 6.29 -0.85
CA LYS A 25 5.23 5.02 -0.90
C LYS A 25 6.17 3.81 -0.80
N THR A 26 7.32 3.87 -1.48
CA THR A 26 8.24 2.73 -1.68
C THR A 26 9.40 2.69 -0.68
N LEU A 27 9.40 3.56 0.34
CA LEU A 27 10.46 3.55 1.36
C LEU A 27 10.56 2.17 2.03
N PRO A 28 11.77 1.62 2.19
CA PRO A 28 11.96 0.28 2.75
C PRO A 28 11.60 0.25 4.23
N ARG A 29 10.97 -0.83 4.66
CA ARG A 29 10.66 -1.15 6.06
C ARG A 29 11.01 -2.62 6.29
N PRO A 30 12.06 -2.94 7.08
CA PRO A 30 12.49 -4.32 7.30
C PRO A 30 11.37 -5.23 7.83
N GLU A 31 10.51 -4.71 8.71
CA GLU A 31 9.39 -5.44 9.30
C GLU A 31 8.35 -5.82 8.24
N CYS A 32 8.15 -5.00 7.22
CA CYS A 32 7.26 -5.33 6.11
C CYS A 32 7.85 -6.41 5.22
N ARG A 33 9.16 -6.40 4.95
CA ARG A 33 9.81 -7.40 4.08
C ARG A 33 9.69 -8.83 4.60
N ALA A 34 9.62 -9.00 5.92
CA ALA A 34 9.44 -10.29 6.57
C ALA A 34 7.97 -10.61 6.90
N CYS A 35 7.03 -9.72 6.60
CA CYS A 35 5.62 -9.87 6.97
C CYS A 35 4.85 -10.72 5.96
N GLU A 36 4.14 -11.75 6.43
CA GLU A 36 3.28 -12.61 5.62
C GLU A 36 2.13 -11.87 4.90
N TYR A 37 1.76 -10.68 5.37
CA TYR A 37 0.68 -9.86 4.80
C TYR A 37 1.17 -8.70 3.91
N GLU A 38 2.47 -8.63 3.61
CA GLU A 38 3.05 -7.56 2.79
C GLU A 38 2.38 -7.45 1.42
N ALA A 39 2.09 -8.60 0.79
CA ALA A 39 1.42 -8.66 -0.51
C ALA A 39 -0.05 -8.19 -0.50
N ILE A 40 -0.65 -7.99 0.69
CA ILE A 40 -2.03 -7.49 0.83
C ILE A 40 -2.02 -6.00 1.22
N CYS A 41 -1.20 -5.61 2.19
CA CYS A 41 -1.23 -4.25 2.73
C CYS A 41 -0.20 -3.30 2.09
N HIS A 42 0.83 -3.83 1.43
CA HIS A 42 1.93 -3.10 0.79
C HIS A 42 2.61 -2.07 1.73
N GLY A 43 2.66 -2.37 3.04
CA GLY A 43 3.21 -1.49 4.06
C GLY A 43 2.37 -0.26 4.40
N GLY A 44 1.08 -0.25 4.00
CA GLY A 44 0.08 0.71 4.44
C GLY A 44 0.21 2.12 3.85
N CYS A 45 -0.65 3.00 4.32
CA CYS A 45 -0.79 4.36 3.79
C CYS A 45 0.33 5.28 4.30
N PRO A 46 1.07 5.98 3.42
CA PRO A 46 2.10 6.95 3.86
C PRO A 46 1.58 8.02 4.82
N LYS A 47 0.29 8.40 4.72
CA LYS A 47 -0.36 9.35 5.64
C LYS A 47 -0.39 8.80 7.07
N LEU A 48 -0.76 7.53 7.23
CA LEU A 48 -0.89 6.87 8.53
C LEU A 48 0.46 6.52 9.15
N ARG A 49 1.49 6.30 8.32
CA ARG A 49 2.90 6.23 8.74
C ARG A 49 3.38 7.58 9.28
N HIS A 50 3.14 8.64 8.50
CA HIS A 50 3.63 9.98 8.83
C HIS A 50 2.91 10.63 10.01
N GLY A 51 1.61 10.41 10.18
CA GLY A 51 0.77 11.13 11.16
C GLY A 51 1.34 11.17 12.59
N PRO A 52 1.73 10.02 13.20
CA PRO A 52 2.13 9.98 14.61
C PRO A 52 3.43 10.73 14.93
N ARG A 53 4.47 10.59 14.09
CA ARG A 53 5.82 11.10 14.39
C ARG A 53 6.45 11.91 13.27
N ARG A 54 5.68 12.26 12.23
CA ARG A 54 6.13 12.96 11.03
C ARG A 54 7.26 12.27 10.27
N ARG A 55 7.29 10.93 10.29
CA ARG A 55 8.27 10.10 9.57
C ARG A 55 7.56 9.14 8.61
N PHE A 56 8.02 9.06 7.38
CA PHE A 56 7.42 8.17 6.38
C PHE A 56 7.96 6.74 6.47
N GLU A 57 9.09 6.57 7.15
CA GLU A 57 9.80 5.31 7.37
C GLU A 57 9.14 4.46 8.46
N ASP A 58 8.29 5.06 9.28
CA ASP A 58 7.55 4.36 10.33
C ASP A 58 6.56 3.32 9.75
N LEU A 59 6.15 2.37 10.59
CA LEU A 59 5.06 1.45 10.27
C LEU A 59 3.72 2.19 10.23
N ASP A 60 2.79 1.65 9.45
CA ASP A 60 1.41 2.15 9.42
C ASP A 60 0.81 2.06 10.84
N TYR A 61 0.14 3.12 11.29
CA TYR A 61 -0.49 3.18 12.59
C TYR A 61 -1.44 2.00 12.86
N PHE A 62 -2.10 1.48 11.82
CA PHE A 62 -3.01 0.33 11.91
C PHE A 62 -2.36 -1.01 11.57
N CYS A 63 -1.03 -1.08 11.48
CA CYS A 63 -0.33 -2.31 11.11
C CYS A 63 -0.76 -3.51 11.97
N GLU A 64 -0.89 -3.33 13.28
CA GLU A 64 -1.30 -4.43 14.17
C GLU A 64 -2.77 -4.82 14.00
N ALA A 65 -3.66 -3.82 13.82
CA ALA A 65 -5.07 -4.08 13.53
C ALA A 65 -5.23 -4.84 12.19
N TYR A 66 -4.42 -4.53 11.19
CA TYR A 66 -4.39 -5.27 9.92
C TYR A 66 -4.00 -6.73 10.11
N LYS A 67 -2.95 -7.03 10.90
CA LYS A 67 -2.57 -8.41 11.19
C LYS A 67 -3.72 -9.17 11.87
N MET A 68 -4.37 -8.56 12.86
CA MET A 68 -5.48 -9.18 13.59
C MET A 68 -6.65 -9.53 12.66
N ILE A 69 -7.06 -8.59 11.78
CA ILE A 69 -8.19 -8.84 10.89
C ILE A 69 -7.82 -9.82 9.78
N TYR A 70 -6.61 -9.76 9.21
CA TYR A 70 -6.17 -10.70 8.17
C TYR A 70 -6.07 -12.12 8.71
N ALA A 71 -5.52 -12.31 9.91
CA ALA A 71 -5.49 -13.61 10.57
C ALA A 71 -6.89 -14.23 10.73
N ARG A 72 -7.93 -13.39 10.93
CA ARG A 72 -9.32 -13.85 11.07
C ARG A 72 -10.03 -14.06 9.73
N CYS A 73 -9.81 -13.18 8.77
CA CYS A 73 -10.65 -13.06 7.57
C CYS A 73 -10.05 -13.71 6.32
N LEU A 74 -8.73 -13.91 6.24
CA LEU A 74 -8.09 -14.35 5.00
C LEU A 74 -8.57 -15.74 4.54
N ALA A 75 -8.65 -16.70 5.46
CA ALA A 75 -9.13 -18.05 5.14
C ALA A 75 -10.59 -18.08 4.64
N PRO A 76 -11.59 -17.50 5.34
CA PRO A 76 -12.96 -17.49 4.82
C PRO A 76 -13.10 -16.67 3.52
N LEU A 77 -12.38 -15.56 3.37
CA LEU A 77 -12.40 -14.79 2.13
C LEU A 77 -11.85 -15.59 0.94
N ARG A 78 -10.75 -16.33 1.13
CA ARG A 78 -10.23 -17.23 0.08
C ARG A 78 -11.23 -18.30 -0.33
N LYS A 79 -12.00 -18.84 0.61
CA LYS A 79 -13.08 -19.81 0.29
C LYS A 79 -14.18 -19.17 -0.55
N GLU A 80 -14.60 -17.95 -0.20
CA GLU A 80 -15.61 -17.23 -0.99
C GLU A 80 -15.11 -16.88 -2.39
N VAL A 81 -13.85 -16.43 -2.52
CA VAL A 81 -13.23 -16.17 -3.82
C VAL A 81 -13.17 -17.44 -4.66
N ALA A 82 -12.75 -18.58 -4.09
CA ALA A 82 -12.73 -19.85 -4.81
C ALA A 82 -14.14 -20.28 -5.29
N ARG A 83 -15.16 -20.05 -4.45
CA ARG A 83 -16.56 -20.37 -4.77
C ARG A 83 -17.10 -19.51 -5.93
N LEU A 84 -16.73 -18.24 -5.97
CA LEU A 84 -17.26 -17.27 -6.94
C LEU A 84 -16.45 -17.23 -8.25
N CYS A 85 -15.13 -17.37 -8.17
CA CYS A 85 -14.20 -17.13 -9.27
C CYS A 85 -13.44 -18.39 -9.71
N GLY A 86 -13.66 -19.53 -9.05
CA GLY A 86 -12.92 -20.77 -9.27
C GLY A 86 -11.63 -20.86 -8.43
N PRO A 87 -11.10 -22.07 -8.24
CA PRO A 87 -9.95 -22.33 -7.38
C PRO A 87 -8.64 -21.73 -7.89
N GLU A 88 -8.50 -21.44 -9.20
CA GLU A 88 -7.31 -20.79 -9.74
C GLU A 88 -7.14 -19.35 -9.23
N ALA A 89 -8.25 -18.64 -8.99
CA ALA A 89 -8.24 -17.25 -8.53
C ALA A 89 -7.60 -17.05 -7.13
N VAL A 90 -7.44 -18.12 -6.35
CA VAL A 90 -6.81 -18.07 -5.02
C VAL A 90 -5.28 -18.26 -5.09
N ARG A 91 -4.75 -18.73 -6.23
CA ARG A 91 -3.32 -19.03 -6.40
C ARG A 91 -2.48 -17.77 -6.69
N GLU A 92 -3.10 -16.68 -7.12
CA GLU A 92 -2.41 -15.43 -7.48
C GLU A 92 -2.58 -14.36 -6.39
N LEU A 93 -1.74 -14.40 -5.35
CA LEU A 93 -1.57 -13.26 -4.44
C LEU A 93 -0.17 -12.63 -4.53
N HIS A 94 0.70 -13.15 -5.40
CA HIS A 94 2.12 -12.79 -5.45
C HIS A 94 2.44 -11.70 -6.48
N SER A 95 1.47 -11.20 -7.24
CA SER A 95 1.72 -10.27 -8.35
C SER A 95 0.66 -9.16 -8.47
N VAL A 96 0.22 -8.58 -7.36
CA VAL A 96 -0.47 -7.28 -7.44
C VAL A 96 0.62 -6.23 -7.65
N SER A 97 0.53 -5.55 -8.80
CA SER A 97 1.52 -4.62 -9.33
C SER A 97 2.08 -3.67 -8.24
N PRO A 98 3.41 -3.46 -8.16
CA PRO A 98 3.98 -2.42 -7.32
C PRO A 98 3.66 -1.00 -7.83
N TYR A 99 2.95 -0.88 -8.96
CA TYR A 99 2.54 0.36 -9.63
C TYR A 99 1.13 0.30 -10.22
#